data_AF-A0AB39HQJ8-F1
#
_entry.id   AF-A0AB39HQJ8-F1
#
_cell.length_a   1.000
_cell.length_b   1.000
_cell.length_c   1.000
_cell.angle_alpha   90.00
_cell.angle_beta   90.00
_cell.angle_gamma   90.00
#
_symmetry.space_group_name_H-M   'P 1'
#
loop_
_entity.id
_entity.type
_entity.pdbx_description
1 polymer ?
#
loop_
_entity_poly.entity_id
_entity_poly.type
_entity_poly.pdbx_seq_one_letter_code
_entity_poly.pdbx_strand_id
1 'polypeptide(L)'
;MIYVDKFHALCESGVKVVKGGKHGIAVVVDRSENENRLFAIDNRCPHMGFPLHKGSWCDGILTCHWHQARFDLKSGGTLDPWADDATTYPVKIIDDEVWVDPQPYQKRTVQDLYDRLREGMEQNIRLIIAKSVVGLMEAGESSTEIVRIGIEFGTKHRRSGWRSGLTILTAMTNILHKLDHMGKILALYQGLVHISRESAGMGTRFLLGSLSDKNSGTQPTIDQLQKWYRLIVWKYVMSKERSEYY
;
A
#
# COMPACT_ATOMS: atom_id res chain seq x y z
N MET A 1 14.85 15.52 14.36
CA MET A 1 15.24 14.17 14.81
C MET A 1 14.54 13.87 16.12
N ILE A 2 14.06 12.65 16.30
CA ILE A 2 13.39 12.14 17.50
C ILE A 2 14.26 11.04 18.08
N TYR A 3 14.58 11.12 19.36
CA TYR A 3 15.31 10.07 20.07
C TYR A 3 14.43 8.82 20.22
N VAL A 4 15.00 7.66 19.94
CA VAL A 4 14.31 6.36 20.01
C VAL A 4 14.78 5.61 21.25
N ASP A 5 16.03 5.19 21.26
CA ASP A 5 16.65 4.44 22.36
C ASP A 5 18.18 4.37 22.18
N LYS A 6 18.88 3.76 23.15
CA LYS A 6 20.23 3.24 22.92
C LYS A 6 20.18 2.06 21.95
N PHE A 7 21.17 1.95 21.07
CA PHE A 7 21.18 0.94 20.00
C PHE A 7 21.19 -0.48 20.57
N HIS A 8 21.98 -0.74 21.61
CA HIS A 8 22.00 -2.04 22.28
C HIS A 8 20.64 -2.43 22.89
N ALA A 9 19.99 -1.52 23.62
CA ALA A 9 18.67 -1.75 24.20
C ALA A 9 17.58 -1.97 23.13
N LEU A 10 17.68 -1.26 22.00
CA LEU A 10 16.79 -1.48 20.86
C LEU A 10 17.04 -2.84 20.21
N CYS A 11 18.29 -3.29 20.13
CA CYS A 11 18.63 -4.63 19.64
C CYS A 11 17.99 -5.72 20.50
N GLU A 12 17.96 -5.57 21.82
CA GLU A 12 17.31 -6.53 22.73
C GLU A 12 15.79 -6.57 22.56
N SER A 13 15.15 -5.41 22.54
CA SER A 13 13.68 -5.29 22.41
C SER A 13 13.16 -5.59 21.00
N GLY A 14 13.97 -5.39 19.96
CA GLY A 14 13.66 -5.65 18.56
C GLY A 14 12.79 -4.59 17.88
N VAL A 15 11.92 -3.90 18.61
CA VAL A 15 11.10 -2.80 18.08
C VAL A 15 10.78 -1.77 19.16
N LYS A 16 10.73 -0.50 18.77
CA LYS A 16 10.21 0.58 19.60
C LYS A 16 9.31 1.51 18.80
N VAL A 17 8.20 1.93 19.41
CA VAL A 17 7.29 2.91 18.80
C VAL A 17 7.54 4.26 19.45
N VAL A 18 7.80 5.28 18.63
CA VAL A 18 7.97 6.66 19.08
C VAL A 18 6.86 7.55 18.55
N LYS A 19 6.57 8.62 19.29
CA LYS A 19 5.66 9.67 18.80
C LYS A 19 6.39 10.49 17.72
N GLY A 20 5.79 10.53 16.55
CA GLY A 20 6.32 11.18 15.35
C GLY A 20 5.43 10.85 14.15
N GLY A 21 5.57 11.62 13.06
CA GLY A 21 4.70 11.46 11.89
C GLY A 21 3.21 11.64 12.21
N LYS A 22 2.33 11.02 11.42
CA LYS A 22 0.87 11.13 11.60
C LYS A 22 0.28 10.08 12.54
N HIS A 23 0.88 8.89 12.64
CA HIS A 23 0.32 7.76 13.41
C HIS A 23 1.34 7.03 14.32
N GLY A 24 2.45 7.70 14.66
CA GLY A 24 3.58 7.08 15.35
C GLY A 24 4.50 6.34 14.38
N ILE A 25 5.77 6.21 14.77
CA ILE A 25 6.80 5.58 13.94
C ILE A 25 7.29 4.33 14.68
N ALA A 26 7.22 3.18 14.03
CA ALA A 26 7.81 1.94 14.50
C ALA A 26 9.25 1.84 13.98
N VAL A 27 10.21 1.77 14.91
CA VAL A 27 11.62 1.56 14.60
C VAL A 27 11.95 0.12 14.92
N VAL A 28 12.30 -0.65 13.90
CA VAL A 28 12.52 -2.10 13.98
C VAL A 28 13.99 -2.45 13.77
N VAL A 29 14.43 -3.48 14.47
CA VAL A 29 15.71 -4.16 14.25
C VAL A 29 15.43 -5.44 13.49
N ASP A 30 15.84 -5.49 12.23
CA ASP A 30 15.86 -6.72 11.44
C ASP A 30 17.22 -7.38 11.58
N ARG A 31 17.24 -8.64 12.01
CA ARG A 31 18.47 -9.41 12.29
C ARG A 31 18.88 -10.31 11.12
N SER A 32 18.65 -9.84 9.91
CA SER A 32 18.97 -10.60 8.69
C SER A 32 20.48 -10.63 8.45
N GLU A 33 20.96 -11.73 7.87
CA GLU A 33 22.37 -11.88 7.44
C GLU A 33 23.42 -11.77 8.57
N ASN A 34 23.03 -12.08 9.83
CA ASN A 34 23.86 -11.92 11.03
C ASN A 34 24.23 -10.45 11.35
N GLU A 35 23.51 -9.48 10.78
CA GLU A 35 23.69 -8.06 11.05
C GLU A 35 22.40 -7.45 11.63
N ASN A 36 22.55 -6.46 12.51
CA ASN A 36 21.42 -5.70 13.04
C ASN A 36 21.15 -4.50 12.13
N ARG A 37 20.09 -4.57 11.32
CA ARG A 37 19.68 -3.50 10.41
C ARG A 37 18.50 -2.74 10.99
N LEU A 38 18.60 -1.41 11.00
CA LEU A 38 17.54 -0.54 11.50
C LEU A 38 16.66 -0.04 10.36
N PHE A 39 15.35 -0.08 10.60
CA PHE A 39 14.35 0.51 9.71
C PHE A 39 13.32 1.28 10.51
N ALA A 40 12.72 2.31 9.92
CA ALA A 40 11.65 3.07 10.53
C ALA A 40 10.46 3.21 9.57
N ILE A 41 9.26 2.89 10.04
CA ILE A 41 8.03 2.78 9.23
C ILE A 41 6.84 3.36 10.00
N ASP A 42 5.87 3.93 9.30
CA ASP A 42 4.62 4.41 9.91
C ASP A 42 3.94 3.22 10.60
N ASN A 43 3.62 3.40 11.87
CA ASN A 43 3.08 2.30 12.67
C ASN A 43 1.64 1.95 12.27
N ARG A 44 1.00 2.70 11.37
CA ARG A 44 -0.35 2.42 10.87
C ARG A 44 -0.28 1.67 9.54
N CYS A 45 -0.76 0.43 9.54
CA CYS A 45 -0.87 -0.37 8.33
C CYS A 45 -1.67 0.38 7.27
N PRO A 46 -1.12 0.59 6.06
CA PRO A 46 -1.80 1.32 5.01
C PRO A 46 -3.04 0.60 4.49
N HIS A 47 -3.25 -0.70 4.78
CA HIS A 47 -4.47 -1.40 4.42
C HIS A 47 -5.70 -0.88 5.22
N MET A 48 -5.77 -1.19 6.52
CA MET A 48 -6.91 -0.86 7.39
C MET A 48 -6.51 -0.25 8.74
N GLY A 49 -5.27 0.20 8.89
CA GLY A 49 -4.84 1.02 10.02
C GLY A 49 -4.34 0.27 11.27
N PHE A 50 -4.19 -1.05 11.20
CA PHE A 50 -3.68 -1.84 12.32
C PHE A 50 -2.20 -1.55 12.62
N PRO A 51 -1.77 -1.67 13.90
CA PRO A 51 -0.40 -1.38 14.29
C PRO A 51 0.63 -2.33 13.65
N LEU A 52 1.61 -1.79 12.92
CA LEU A 52 2.65 -2.58 12.24
C LEU A 52 3.70 -3.13 13.21
N HIS A 53 3.98 -2.48 14.34
CA HIS A 53 4.91 -3.00 15.36
C HIS A 53 4.42 -4.32 16.00
N LYS A 54 3.14 -4.65 15.90
CA LYS A 54 2.59 -5.94 16.34
C LYS A 54 2.74 -7.06 15.30
N GLY A 55 3.22 -6.70 14.10
CA GLY A 55 3.53 -7.64 13.03
C GLY A 55 4.80 -8.45 13.30
N SER A 56 5.18 -9.26 12.33
CA SER A 56 6.47 -9.94 12.28
C SER A 56 7.32 -9.35 11.16
N TRP A 57 8.63 -9.49 11.25
CA TRP A 57 9.53 -9.13 10.16
C TRP A 57 10.69 -10.11 10.06
N CYS A 58 11.17 -10.29 8.83
CA CYS A 58 12.27 -11.18 8.51
C CYS A 58 12.83 -10.80 7.15
N ASP A 59 14.15 -10.73 7.02
CA ASP A 59 14.84 -10.44 5.76
C ASP A 59 14.33 -9.17 5.07
N GLY A 60 14.12 -8.12 5.85
CA GLY A 60 13.63 -6.82 5.35
C GLY A 60 12.14 -6.78 4.98
N ILE A 61 11.37 -7.85 5.18
CA ILE A 61 9.91 -7.84 4.94
C ILE A 61 9.18 -7.74 6.28
N LEU A 62 8.36 -6.71 6.46
CA LEU A 62 7.39 -6.61 7.55
C LEU A 62 6.04 -7.18 7.11
N THR A 63 5.47 -8.07 7.91
CA THR A 63 4.15 -8.68 7.73
C THR A 63 3.20 -8.19 8.81
N CYS A 64 2.11 -7.52 8.41
CA CYS A 64 1.08 -7.06 9.32
C CYS A 64 0.33 -8.24 9.96
N HIS A 65 0.27 -8.31 11.29
CA HIS A 65 -0.36 -9.41 12.03
C HIS A 65 -1.85 -9.64 11.74
N TRP A 66 -2.55 -8.66 11.16
CA TRP A 66 -3.99 -8.75 10.97
C TRP A 66 -4.35 -9.40 9.63
N HIS A 67 -4.24 -8.66 8.52
CA HIS A 67 -4.57 -9.18 7.18
C HIS A 67 -3.34 -9.76 6.44
N GLN A 68 -2.16 -9.82 7.08
CA GLN A 68 -0.93 -10.38 6.48
C GLN A 68 -0.37 -9.60 5.28
N ALA A 69 -0.71 -8.32 5.14
CA ALA A 69 -0.08 -7.46 4.14
C ALA A 69 1.41 -7.32 4.42
N ARG A 70 2.24 -7.44 3.38
CA ARG A 70 3.69 -7.40 3.45
C ARG A 70 4.26 -6.14 2.83
N PHE A 71 5.31 -5.62 3.46
CA PHE A 71 5.97 -4.38 3.08
C PHE A 71 7.48 -4.56 3.16
N ASP A 72 8.20 -4.04 2.16
CA ASP A 72 9.63 -3.84 2.28
C ASP A 72 9.91 -2.76 3.35
N LEU A 73 10.66 -3.10 4.38
CA LEU A 73 11.04 -2.20 5.47
C LEU A 73 11.89 -1.02 5.01
N LYS A 74 12.58 -1.16 3.88
CA LYS A 74 13.45 -0.11 3.33
C LYS A 74 12.64 0.93 2.56
N SER A 75 11.97 0.49 1.50
CA SER A 75 11.23 1.38 0.59
C SER A 75 9.79 1.68 1.03
N GLY A 76 9.21 0.83 1.87
CA GLY A 76 7.77 0.84 2.20
C GLY A 76 6.89 0.19 1.14
N GLY A 77 7.46 -0.25 0.01
CA GLY A 77 6.75 -0.87 -1.10
C GLY A 77 5.97 -2.11 -0.67
N THR A 78 4.70 -2.19 -1.05
CA THR A 78 3.86 -3.34 -0.71
C THR A 78 4.10 -4.49 -1.68
N LEU A 79 4.24 -5.71 -1.15
CA LEU A 79 4.25 -6.94 -1.93
C LEU A 79 2.83 -7.48 -2.19
N ASP A 80 1.83 -6.83 -1.61
CA ASP A 80 0.44 -7.25 -1.62
C ASP A 80 -0.42 -6.08 -2.17
N PRO A 81 -0.71 -6.05 -3.48
CA PRO A 81 -1.29 -4.87 -4.18
C PRO A 81 -2.65 -4.40 -3.66
N TRP A 82 -3.30 -5.22 -2.83
CA TRP A 82 -4.54 -4.91 -2.13
C TRP A 82 -4.35 -4.01 -0.91
N ALA A 83 -3.11 -3.75 -0.50
CA ALA A 83 -2.72 -2.66 0.39
C ALA A 83 -2.08 -1.51 -0.42
N ASP A 84 -1.94 -0.33 0.18
CA ASP A 84 -1.05 0.71 -0.36
C ASP A 84 0.35 0.55 0.22
N ASP A 85 1.33 1.25 -0.35
CA ASP A 85 2.67 1.36 0.22
C ASP A 85 2.64 2.02 1.60
N ALA A 86 3.52 1.53 2.47
CA ALA A 86 3.78 2.08 3.79
C ALA A 86 4.76 3.26 3.70
N THR A 87 4.61 4.21 4.60
CA THR A 87 5.53 5.35 4.71
C THR A 87 6.75 4.95 5.54
N THR A 88 7.96 5.22 5.05
CA THR A 88 9.21 4.95 5.77
C THR A 88 9.95 6.24 6.12
N TYR A 89 10.82 6.17 7.12
CA TYR A 89 11.50 7.30 7.72
C TYR A 89 13.01 7.08 7.80
N PRO A 90 13.84 8.13 7.64
CA PRO A 90 15.27 8.04 7.89
C PRO A 90 15.58 7.70 9.34
N VAL A 91 16.46 6.72 9.57
CA VAL A 91 16.98 6.34 10.89
C VAL A 91 18.51 6.40 10.88
N LYS A 92 19.11 6.88 11.96
CA LYS A 92 20.56 7.00 12.11
C LYS A 92 20.99 6.56 13.51
N ILE A 93 22.21 6.05 13.61
CA ILE A 93 22.90 5.78 14.87
C ILE A 93 23.97 6.86 15.05
N ILE A 94 23.98 7.51 16.20
CA ILE A 94 24.97 8.52 16.59
C ILE A 94 25.40 8.19 18.01
N ASP A 95 26.67 7.84 18.21
CA ASP A 95 27.24 7.56 19.55
C ASP A 95 26.38 6.61 20.41
N ASP A 96 26.02 5.45 19.84
CA ASP A 96 25.14 4.42 20.43
C ASP A 96 23.66 4.86 20.62
N GLU A 97 23.24 5.99 20.07
CA GLU A 97 21.85 6.45 20.13
C GLU A 97 21.15 6.33 18.79
N VAL A 98 19.94 5.78 18.81
CA VAL A 98 19.09 5.64 17.64
C VAL A 98 18.17 6.86 17.54
N TRP A 99 18.21 7.50 16.38
CA TRP A 99 17.41 8.69 16.08
C TRP A 99 16.63 8.50 14.79
N VAL A 100 15.39 8.98 14.75
CA VAL A 100 14.54 8.97 13.55
C VAL A 100 14.20 10.38 13.10
N ASP A 101 14.21 10.62 11.79
CA ASP A 101 13.69 11.86 11.21
C ASP A 101 12.18 11.72 10.99
N PRO A 102 11.32 12.55 11.58
CA PRO A 102 9.87 12.50 11.33
C PRO A 102 9.47 12.92 9.91
N GLN A 103 10.38 13.44 9.09
CA GLN A 103 10.14 13.65 7.67
C GLN A 103 10.26 12.34 6.90
N PRO A 104 9.17 11.85 6.26
CA PRO A 104 9.21 10.58 5.53
C PRO A 104 10.07 10.69 4.26
N TYR A 105 10.60 9.56 3.81
CA TYR A 105 11.24 9.48 2.49
C TYR A 105 10.22 9.78 1.38
N GLN A 106 9.02 9.20 1.47
CA GLN A 106 7.98 9.34 0.47
C GLN A 106 7.13 10.59 0.73
N LYS A 107 7.03 11.46 -0.28
CA LYS A 107 6.00 12.49 -0.34
C LYS A 107 4.87 12.00 -1.25
N ARG A 108 3.71 11.65 -0.67
CA ARG A 108 2.53 11.33 -1.48
C ARG A 108 2.06 12.59 -2.22
N THR A 109 1.93 12.45 -3.52
CA THR A 109 1.39 13.49 -4.41
C THR A 109 -0.05 13.19 -4.78
N VAL A 110 -0.75 14.19 -5.32
CA VAL A 110 -2.09 13.97 -5.92
C VAL A 110 -2.02 12.99 -7.09
N GLN A 111 -0.94 13.03 -7.87
CA GLN A 111 -0.74 12.08 -8.97
C GLN A 111 -0.69 10.63 -8.49
N ASP A 112 -0.09 10.35 -7.33
CA ASP A 112 -0.10 9.01 -6.75
C ASP A 112 -1.52 8.50 -6.46
N LEU A 113 -2.45 9.39 -6.08
CA LEU A 113 -3.85 9.01 -5.84
C LEU A 113 -4.55 8.65 -7.15
N TYR A 114 -4.27 9.37 -8.23
CA TYR A 114 -4.77 9.05 -9.57
C TYR A 114 -4.19 7.73 -10.09
N ASP A 115 -2.89 7.49 -9.92
CA ASP A 115 -2.25 6.23 -10.31
C ASP A 115 -2.85 5.06 -9.53
N ARG A 116 -3.01 5.20 -8.21
CA ARG A 116 -3.66 4.19 -7.37
C ARG A 116 -5.13 3.98 -7.73
N LEU A 117 -5.85 5.02 -8.15
CA LEU A 117 -7.22 4.85 -8.63
C LEU A 117 -7.26 3.93 -9.86
N ARG A 118 -6.37 4.16 -10.83
CA ARG A 118 -6.26 3.35 -12.04
C ARG A 118 -5.88 1.90 -11.69
N GLU A 119 -4.84 1.71 -10.88
CA GLU A 119 -4.41 0.38 -10.44
C GLU A 119 -5.53 -0.35 -9.68
N GLY A 120 -6.25 0.34 -8.80
CA GLY A 120 -7.40 -0.22 -8.08
C GLY A 120 -8.50 -0.68 -9.03
N MET A 121 -8.77 0.07 -10.10
CA MET A 121 -9.72 -0.32 -11.14
C MET A 121 -9.23 -1.47 -12.01
N GLU A 122 -7.96 -1.47 -12.41
CA GLU A 122 -7.31 -2.51 -13.21
C GLU A 122 -7.30 -3.85 -12.49
N GLN A 123 -6.96 -3.85 -11.20
CA GLN A 123 -6.86 -5.04 -10.36
C GLN A 123 -8.19 -5.40 -9.68
N ASN A 124 -9.25 -4.60 -9.87
CA ASN A 124 -10.56 -4.76 -9.24
C ASN A 124 -10.52 -4.83 -7.70
N ILE A 125 -9.77 -3.91 -7.11
CA ILE A 125 -9.55 -3.81 -5.67
C ILE A 125 -10.38 -2.66 -5.09
N ARG A 126 -11.56 -3.00 -4.56
CA ARG A 126 -12.55 -2.03 -4.07
C ARG A 126 -12.00 -1.06 -3.03
N LEU A 127 -11.19 -1.53 -2.08
CA LEU A 127 -10.67 -0.67 -1.03
C LEU A 127 -9.69 0.37 -1.57
N ILE A 128 -8.88 0.01 -2.57
CA ILE A 128 -7.96 0.96 -3.23
C ILE A 128 -8.76 2.00 -4.00
N ILE A 129 -9.78 1.59 -4.77
CA ILE A 129 -10.70 2.52 -5.44
C ILE A 129 -11.32 3.50 -4.43
N ALA A 130 -11.85 2.98 -3.32
CA ALA A 130 -12.45 3.81 -2.27
C ALA A 130 -11.47 4.83 -1.70
N LYS A 131 -10.28 4.38 -1.29
CA LYS A 131 -9.26 5.24 -0.68
C LYS A 131 -8.74 6.28 -1.66
N SER A 132 -8.56 5.95 -2.93
CA SER A 132 -8.16 6.91 -3.95
C SER A 132 -9.24 7.95 -4.20
N VAL A 133 -10.52 7.56 -4.29
CA VAL A 133 -11.64 8.52 -4.44
C VAL A 133 -11.71 9.46 -3.24
N VAL A 134 -11.62 8.94 -2.01
CA VAL A 134 -11.57 9.77 -0.80
C VAL A 134 -10.39 10.72 -0.85
N GLY A 135 -9.18 10.22 -1.12
CA GLY A 135 -7.97 11.04 -1.17
C GLY A 135 -8.02 12.14 -2.23
N LEU A 136 -8.53 11.86 -3.42
CA LEU A 136 -8.70 12.86 -4.49
C LEU A 136 -9.73 13.92 -4.08
N MET A 137 -10.87 13.51 -3.52
CA MET A 137 -11.91 14.43 -3.07
C MET A 137 -11.45 15.29 -1.88
N GLU A 138 -10.66 14.74 -0.95
CA GLU A 138 -10.06 15.48 0.17
C GLU A 138 -8.94 16.42 -0.31
N ALA A 139 -8.23 16.08 -1.39
CA ALA A 139 -7.24 16.94 -2.02
C ALA A 139 -7.86 18.09 -2.83
N GLY A 140 -9.19 18.13 -2.96
CA GLY A 140 -9.90 19.16 -3.73
C GLY A 140 -9.90 18.94 -5.24
N GLU A 141 -9.56 17.74 -5.70
CA GLU A 141 -9.57 17.39 -7.11
C GLU A 141 -10.99 17.39 -7.68
N SER A 142 -11.10 17.72 -8.97
CA SER A 142 -12.40 17.76 -9.64
C SER A 142 -12.97 16.35 -9.80
N SER A 143 -14.24 16.18 -9.39
CA SER A 143 -14.98 14.95 -9.64
C SER A 143 -15.07 14.60 -11.13
N THR A 144 -14.97 15.59 -12.03
CA THR A 144 -14.96 15.35 -13.48
C THR A 144 -13.77 14.51 -13.92
N GLU A 145 -12.59 14.70 -13.31
CA GLU A 145 -11.37 13.95 -13.63
C GLU A 145 -11.51 12.48 -13.20
N ILE A 146 -12.08 12.27 -12.01
CA ILE A 146 -12.38 10.94 -11.45
C ILE A 146 -13.37 10.20 -12.37
N VAL A 147 -14.44 10.88 -12.79
CA VAL A 147 -15.44 10.34 -13.72
C VAL A 147 -14.80 10.01 -15.08
N ARG A 148 -13.95 10.90 -15.61
CA ARG A 148 -13.25 10.68 -16.88
C ARG A 148 -12.42 9.41 -16.85
N ILE A 149 -11.64 9.18 -15.78
CA ILE A 149 -10.88 7.93 -15.61
C ILE A 149 -11.81 6.71 -15.68
N GLY A 150 -12.95 6.76 -14.98
CA GLY A 150 -13.94 5.70 -15.01
C GLY A 150 -14.50 5.42 -16.40
N ILE A 151 -14.88 6.46 -17.14
CA ILE A 151 -15.43 6.36 -18.49
C ILE A 151 -14.38 5.82 -19.47
N GLU A 152 -13.17 6.37 -19.46
CA GLU A 152 -12.08 5.90 -20.32
C GLU A 152 -11.75 4.43 -20.05
N PHE A 153 -11.65 4.04 -18.78
CA PHE A 153 -11.35 2.66 -18.42
C PHE A 153 -12.47 1.69 -18.85
N GLY A 154 -13.72 2.04 -18.54
CA GLY A 154 -14.88 1.20 -18.87
C GLY A 154 -15.14 1.06 -20.37
N THR A 155 -14.79 2.07 -21.17
CA THR A 155 -14.94 2.02 -22.63
C THR A 155 -13.79 1.29 -23.33
N LYS A 156 -12.56 1.34 -22.78
CA LYS A 156 -11.37 0.69 -23.38
C LYS A 156 -11.24 -0.78 -23.05
N HIS A 157 -11.51 -1.20 -21.81
CA HIS A 157 -11.07 -2.50 -21.30
C HIS A 157 -12.16 -3.58 -21.30
N ARG A 158 -13.20 -3.40 -22.12
CA ARG A 158 -14.33 -4.31 -22.16
C ARG A 158 -14.76 -4.69 -23.58
N ARG A 159 -14.82 -6.00 -23.84
CA ARG A 159 -15.10 -6.60 -25.17
C ARG A 159 -16.39 -6.14 -25.84
N SER A 160 -17.46 -5.87 -25.09
CA SER A 160 -18.77 -5.45 -25.65
C SER A 160 -19.10 -3.97 -25.41
N GLY A 161 -18.13 -3.15 -24.98
CA GLY A 161 -18.37 -1.73 -24.69
C GLY A 161 -19.34 -1.49 -23.51
N TRP A 162 -20.27 -0.53 -23.70
CA TRP A 162 -21.16 0.07 -22.68
C TRP A 162 -22.06 -0.92 -21.92
N ARG A 163 -22.17 -0.79 -20.59
CA ARG A 163 -23.03 -1.62 -19.69
C ARG A 163 -23.50 -0.88 -18.44
N SER A 164 -24.01 -1.64 -17.45
CA SER A 164 -24.62 -1.12 -16.24
C SER A 164 -23.65 -0.29 -15.41
N GLY A 165 -22.36 -0.63 -15.35
CA GLY A 165 -21.36 0.18 -14.62
C GLY A 165 -21.22 1.60 -15.17
N LEU A 166 -21.10 1.75 -16.49
CA LEU A 166 -21.05 3.07 -17.14
C LEU A 166 -22.39 3.82 -17.01
N THR A 167 -23.50 3.10 -17.05
CA THR A 167 -24.83 3.67 -16.81
C THR A 167 -24.96 4.21 -15.38
N ILE A 168 -24.50 3.44 -14.38
CA ILE A 168 -24.48 3.83 -12.97
C ILE A 168 -23.60 5.06 -12.78
N LEU A 169 -22.34 5.04 -13.27
CA LEU A 169 -21.43 6.18 -13.13
C LEU A 169 -22.02 7.45 -13.77
N THR A 170 -22.64 7.33 -14.95
CA THR A 170 -23.30 8.45 -15.64
C THR A 170 -24.47 9.00 -14.83
N ALA A 171 -25.35 8.13 -14.35
CA ALA A 171 -26.49 8.51 -13.52
C ALA A 171 -26.03 9.20 -12.22
N MET A 172 -25.01 8.63 -11.55
CA MET A 172 -24.39 9.22 -10.36
C MET A 172 -23.79 10.59 -10.65
N THR A 173 -23.07 10.74 -11.77
CA THR A 173 -22.46 12.01 -12.20
C THR A 173 -23.51 13.12 -12.34
N ASN A 174 -24.66 12.81 -12.95
CA ASN A 174 -25.74 13.77 -13.17
C ASN A 174 -26.35 14.30 -11.86
N ILE A 175 -26.22 13.57 -10.75
CA ILE A 175 -26.76 13.99 -9.46
C ILE A 175 -25.70 14.49 -8.47
N LEU A 176 -24.40 14.49 -8.82
CA LEU A 176 -23.32 14.89 -7.89
C LEU A 176 -23.53 16.27 -7.27
N HIS A 177 -24.07 17.22 -8.05
CA HIS A 177 -24.34 18.58 -7.57
C HIS A 177 -25.43 18.65 -6.48
N LYS A 178 -26.25 17.60 -6.33
CA LYS A 178 -27.30 17.49 -5.31
C LYS A 178 -26.82 16.75 -4.06
N LEU A 179 -25.64 16.15 -4.10
CA LEU A 179 -25.11 15.33 -3.02
C LEU A 179 -24.18 16.15 -2.11
N ASP A 180 -24.15 15.79 -0.83
CA ASP A 180 -23.16 16.26 0.11
C ASP A 180 -21.78 15.62 -0.16
N HIS A 181 -20.76 15.99 0.61
CA HIS A 181 -19.39 15.53 0.37
C HIS A 181 -19.28 13.99 0.44
N MET A 182 -19.90 13.36 1.44
CA MET A 182 -19.92 11.91 1.58
C MET A 182 -20.73 11.24 0.45
N GLY A 183 -21.88 11.80 0.08
CA GLY A 183 -22.69 11.31 -1.03
C GLY A 183 -21.94 11.35 -2.35
N LYS A 184 -21.18 12.42 -2.64
CA LYS A 184 -20.32 12.50 -3.84
C LYS A 184 -19.27 11.40 -3.86
N ILE A 185 -18.58 11.16 -2.75
CA ILE A 185 -17.58 10.08 -2.62
C ILE A 185 -18.22 8.72 -2.89
N LEU A 186 -19.37 8.42 -2.26
CA LEU A 186 -20.07 7.16 -2.43
C LEU A 186 -20.56 6.97 -3.87
N ALA A 187 -21.11 8.02 -4.48
CA ALA A 187 -21.62 7.99 -5.86
C ALA A 187 -20.50 7.68 -6.87
N LEU A 188 -19.35 8.33 -6.74
CA LEU A 188 -18.16 8.08 -7.57
C LEU A 188 -17.62 6.65 -7.33
N TYR A 189 -17.42 6.27 -6.07
CA TYR A 189 -16.92 4.95 -5.70
C TYR A 189 -17.79 3.82 -6.27
N GLN A 190 -19.11 3.90 -6.11
CA GLN A 190 -20.03 2.87 -6.61
C GLN A 190 -19.91 2.72 -8.13
N GLY A 191 -19.96 3.83 -8.89
CA GLY A 191 -19.81 3.79 -10.35
C GLY A 191 -18.51 3.12 -10.78
N LEU A 192 -17.39 3.51 -10.17
CA LEU A 192 -16.06 2.98 -10.50
C LEU A 192 -15.90 1.49 -10.16
N VAL A 193 -16.43 1.04 -9.01
CA VAL A 193 -16.42 -0.40 -8.64
C VAL A 193 -17.25 -1.24 -9.60
N HIS A 194 -18.42 -0.75 -10.01
CA HIS A 194 -19.25 -1.48 -10.97
C HIS A 194 -18.54 -1.62 -12.33
N ILE A 195 -17.91 -0.54 -12.80
CA ILE A 195 -17.11 -0.57 -14.04
C ILE A 195 -15.96 -1.56 -13.91
N SER A 196 -15.18 -1.47 -12.83
CA SER A 196 -14.03 -2.35 -12.60
C SER A 196 -14.41 -3.83 -12.55
N ARG A 197 -15.50 -4.16 -11.83
CA ARG A 197 -16.05 -5.52 -11.77
C ARG A 197 -16.51 -6.04 -13.13
N GLU A 198 -17.10 -5.19 -13.97
CA GLU A 198 -17.56 -5.58 -15.31
C GLU A 198 -16.43 -5.76 -16.33
N SER A 199 -15.29 -5.09 -16.12
CA SER A 199 -14.09 -5.21 -16.97
C SER A 199 -13.16 -6.34 -16.51
N ALA A 200 -13.24 -6.77 -15.25
CA ALA A 200 -12.42 -7.85 -14.72
C ALA A 200 -12.59 -9.15 -15.55
N GLY A 201 -11.46 -9.70 -16.03
CA GLY A 201 -11.45 -10.93 -16.82
C GLY A 201 -11.86 -10.79 -18.29
N MET A 202 -12.12 -9.56 -18.78
CA MET A 202 -12.63 -9.32 -20.14
C MET A 202 -11.55 -9.26 -21.25
N GLY A 203 -10.31 -9.67 -20.95
CA GLY A 203 -9.26 -9.93 -21.96
C GLY A 203 -7.98 -9.10 -21.79
N THR A 204 -8.06 -7.89 -21.24
CA THR A 204 -6.85 -7.13 -20.89
C THR A 204 -6.21 -7.73 -19.63
N ARG A 205 -4.94 -8.12 -19.73
CA ARG A 205 -4.13 -8.50 -18.57
C ARG A 205 -3.38 -7.26 -18.09
N PHE A 206 -3.63 -6.85 -16.86
CA PHE A 206 -2.92 -5.74 -16.21
C PHE A 206 -1.79 -6.31 -15.37
N LEU A 207 -0.55 -6.06 -15.81
CA LEU A 207 0.63 -6.44 -15.04
C LEU A 207 0.79 -5.45 -13.88
N LEU A 208 1.25 -5.96 -12.74
CA LEU A 208 1.61 -5.11 -11.61
C LEU A 208 2.84 -4.27 -11.96
N GLY A 209 2.85 -3.03 -11.49
CA GLY A 209 4.04 -2.18 -11.56
C GLY A 209 5.20 -2.76 -10.73
N SER A 210 6.39 -2.17 -10.91
CA SER A 210 7.55 -2.50 -10.07
C SER A 210 7.26 -2.20 -8.61
N LEU A 211 7.89 -2.97 -7.71
CA LEU A 211 7.90 -2.64 -6.28
C LEU A 211 8.42 -1.21 -6.11
N SER A 212 7.69 -0.39 -5.36
CA SER A 212 7.89 1.06 -5.29
C SER A 212 9.35 1.44 -5.01
N ASP A 213 9.95 2.15 -5.96
CA ASP A 213 11.26 2.83 -5.85
C ASP A 213 11.09 4.32 -5.52
N LYS A 214 9.84 4.74 -5.25
CA LYS A 214 9.44 6.12 -5.55
C LYS A 214 10.20 7.20 -4.78
N ASN A 215 10.89 6.96 -3.66
CA ASN A 215 11.66 8.01 -2.96
C ASN A 215 12.79 7.56 -2.01
N SER A 216 13.08 6.25 -1.83
CA SER A 216 14.25 5.83 -1.01
C SER A 216 15.54 5.69 -1.83
N GLY A 217 15.43 5.76 -3.17
CA GLY A 217 16.57 5.66 -4.10
C GLY A 217 17.27 4.29 -4.09
N THR A 218 16.59 3.25 -3.61
CA THR A 218 17.22 1.94 -3.45
C THR A 218 16.22 0.83 -3.73
N GLN A 219 16.31 0.27 -4.93
CA GLN A 219 15.64 -0.98 -5.26
C GLN A 219 16.25 -2.15 -4.48
N PRO A 220 15.45 -3.21 -4.21
CA PRO A 220 16.00 -4.46 -3.73
C PRO A 220 17.05 -5.01 -4.71
N THR A 221 18.13 -5.57 -4.18
CA THR A 221 19.11 -6.26 -5.02
C THR A 221 18.52 -7.55 -5.59
N ILE A 222 19.11 -8.08 -6.66
CA ILE A 222 18.71 -9.39 -7.21
C ILE A 222 18.80 -10.48 -6.13
N ASP A 223 19.84 -10.47 -5.31
CA ASP A 223 20.00 -11.43 -4.21
C ASP A 223 18.87 -11.32 -3.18
N GLN A 224 18.47 -10.09 -2.84
CA GLN A 224 17.34 -9.85 -1.94
C GLN A 224 16.02 -10.37 -2.56
N LEU A 225 15.79 -10.11 -3.84
CA LEU A 225 14.63 -10.64 -4.56
C LEU A 225 14.63 -12.17 -4.61
N GLN A 226 15.78 -12.80 -4.84
CA GLN A 226 15.90 -14.26 -4.82
C GLN A 226 15.58 -14.85 -3.45
N LYS A 227 16.05 -14.22 -2.36
CA LYS A 227 15.73 -14.64 -0.99
C LYS A 227 14.23 -14.53 -0.72
N TRP A 228 13.64 -13.39 -1.05
CA TRP A 228 12.19 -13.19 -0.92
C TRP A 228 11.39 -14.20 -1.72
N TYR A 229 11.77 -14.44 -2.97
CA TYR A 229 11.15 -15.45 -3.81
C TYR A 229 11.18 -16.84 -3.15
N ARG A 230 12.35 -17.26 -2.63
CA ARG A 230 12.47 -18.53 -1.90
C ARG A 230 11.60 -18.55 -0.66
N LEU A 231 11.60 -17.51 0.17
CA LEU A 231 10.77 -17.46 1.37
C LEU A 231 9.29 -17.56 1.06
N ILE A 232 8.83 -16.87 0.03
CA ILE A 232 7.41 -16.78 -0.34
C ILE A 232 6.95 -18.08 -1.00
N VAL A 233 7.71 -18.60 -1.96
CA VAL A 233 7.34 -19.82 -2.70
C VAL A 233 7.57 -21.07 -1.86
N TRP A 234 8.70 -21.17 -1.17
CA TRP A 234 9.06 -22.39 -0.45
C TRP A 234 8.18 -22.60 0.80
N LYS A 235 7.81 -21.53 1.53
CA LYS A 235 6.80 -21.65 2.59
C LYS A 235 5.45 -22.12 2.05
N TYR A 236 5.06 -21.66 0.86
CA TYR A 236 3.80 -22.06 0.23
C TYR A 236 3.82 -23.55 -0.16
N VAL A 237 4.90 -24.03 -0.78
CA VAL A 237 5.09 -25.45 -1.14
C VAL A 237 5.10 -26.35 0.11
N MET A 238 5.90 -26.01 1.12
CA MET A 238 6.00 -26.82 2.35
C MET A 238 4.71 -26.76 3.20
N SER A 239 3.92 -25.68 3.11
CA SER A 239 2.62 -25.59 3.78
C SER A 239 1.56 -26.49 3.15
N LYS A 240 1.63 -26.70 1.83
CA LYS A 240 0.74 -27.65 1.13
C LYS A 240 1.07 -29.09 1.49
N GLU A 241 2.36 -29.44 1.58
CA GLU A 241 2.79 -30.78 2.01
C GLU A 241 2.39 -31.10 3.46
N ARG A 242 2.24 -30.10 4.34
CA ARG A 242 1.71 -30.31 5.70
C ARG A 242 0.19 -30.41 5.79
N SER A 243 -0.54 -29.99 4.75
CA SER A 243 -2.01 -30.10 4.72
C SER A 243 -2.51 -31.45 4.19
N GLU A 244 -1.61 -32.30 3.66
CA GLU A 244 -1.94 -33.66 3.22
C GLU A 244 -1.74 -34.74 4.31
N TYR A 245 -1.44 -34.32 5.55
CA TYR A 245 -1.24 -35.22 6.71
C TYR A 245 -2.16 -34.94 7.91
N TYR A 246 -3.32 -34.30 7.69
CA TYR A 246 -4.38 -34.18 8.71
C TYR A 246 -5.76 -34.49 8.13
#